data_AF-A0A7Z0LEN5-F1
#
_entry.id   AF-A0A7Z0LEN5-F1
#
_cell.length_a   1.000
_cell.length_b   1.000
_cell.length_c   1.000
_cell.angle_alpha   90.00
_cell.angle_beta   90.00
_cell.angle_gamma   90.00
#
_symmetry.space_group_name_H-M   'P 1'
#
loop_
_entity.id
_entity.type
_entity.pdbx_description
1 polymer ?
#
loop_
_entity_poly.entity_id
_entity_poly.type
_entity_poly.pdbx_seq_one_letter_code
_entity_poly.pdbx_strand_id
1 'polypeptide(L)'
;LTYFWTFLSGKNEEHGIILYHHNQRRNGQVAKEVLCDFKGYLHCDMWSAYRSLDEDEVTLVGCWAHVRRKFFEATPKNADSNSLAKKGLSY
;
A
#
# COMPACT_ATOMS: atom_id res chain seq x y z
N LEU A 1 -12.27 16.08 -10.27
CA LEU A 1 -11.14 15.11 -10.21
C LEU A 1 -11.66 13.76 -9.78
N THR A 2 -11.02 12.68 -10.21
CA THR A 2 -11.36 11.31 -9.82
C THR A 2 -10.11 10.55 -9.37
N TYR A 3 -10.31 9.48 -8.61
CA TYR A 3 -9.24 8.58 -8.18
C TYR A 3 -9.43 7.21 -8.82
N PHE A 4 -8.31 6.61 -9.22
CA PHE A 4 -8.26 5.24 -9.67
C PHE A 4 -7.64 4.39 -8.57
N TRP A 5 -8.40 3.40 -8.13
CA TRP A 5 -7.93 2.35 -7.25
C TRP A 5 -7.60 1.13 -8.12
N THR A 6 -6.41 0.58 -7.95
CA THR A 6 -5.98 -0.61 -8.69
C THR A 6 -5.77 -1.74 -7.70
N PHE A 7 -6.48 -2.84 -7.91
CA PHE A 7 -6.35 -4.06 -7.12
C PHE A 7 -5.91 -5.19 -8.04
N LEU A 8 -5.03 -6.05 -7.53
CA LEU A 8 -4.52 -7.20 -8.27
C LEU A 8 -4.62 -8.42 -7.37
N SER A 9 -4.99 -9.56 -7.95
CA SER A 9 -4.83 -10.85 -7.30
C SER A 9 -3.37 -11.10 -6.93
N GLY A 10 -3.16 -11.94 -5.92
CA GLY A 10 -1.84 -12.49 -5.64
C GLY A 10 -1.26 -13.20 -6.87
N LYS A 11 0.07 -13.16 -7.03
CA LYS A 11 0.76 -13.78 -8.19
C LYS A 11 0.48 -15.28 -8.34
N ASN A 12 0.18 -15.94 -7.22
CA ASN A 12 -0.01 -17.39 -7.14
C ASN A 12 -1.49 -17.80 -7.05
N GLU A 13 -2.42 -16.86 -7.18
CA GLU A 13 -3.84 -17.18 -7.26
C GLU A 13 -4.14 -17.98 -8.53
N GLU A 14 -5.07 -18.93 -8.44
CA GLU A 14 -5.52 -19.74 -9.59
C GLU A 14 -6.08 -18.84 -10.70
N HIS A 15 -6.79 -17.78 -10.31
CA HIS A 15 -7.41 -16.82 -11.20
C HIS A 15 -6.85 -15.41 -10.96
N GLY A 16 -5.97 -14.96 -11.85
CA GLY A 16 -5.41 -13.62 -11.83
C GLY A 16 -6.43 -12.57 -12.29
N ILE A 17 -6.73 -11.59 -11.43
CA ILE A 17 -7.63 -10.48 -11.72
C ILE A 17 -6.86 -9.17 -11.56
N ILE A 18 -7.14 -8.22 -12.45
CA ILE A 18 -6.74 -6.83 -12.31
C ILE A 18 -8.01 -5.98 -12.35
N LEU A 19 -8.30 -5.29 -11.26
CA LEU A 19 -9.46 -4.43 -11.12
C LEU A 19 -9.04 -2.97 -11.10
N TYR A 20 -9.61 -2.18 -12.02
CA TYR A 20 -9.52 -0.72 -12.01
C TYR A 20 -10.86 -0.17 -11.52
N HIS A 21 -10.89 0.30 -10.26
CA HIS A 21 -12.08 0.90 -9.66
C HIS A 21 -11.96 2.42 -9.65
N HIS A 22 -12.91 3.08 -10.31
CA HIS A 22 -12.98 4.53 -10.39
C HIS A 22 -13.93 5.09 -9.35
N ASN A 23 -13.46 6.02 -8.51
CA ASN A 23 -14.27 6.67 -7.49
C ASN A 23 -13.85 8.12 -7.26
N GLN A 24 -14.81 9.01 -7.00
CA GLN A 24 -14.50 10.40 -6.65
C GLN A 24 -13.89 10.53 -5.25
N ARG A 25 -14.03 9.50 -4.40
CA ARG A 25 -13.49 9.45 -3.04
C ARG A 25 -12.18 8.66 -3.00
N ARG A 26 -11.28 9.06 -2.09
CA ARG A 26 -10.00 8.37 -1.81
C ARG A 26 -9.85 7.93 -0.35
N ASN A 27 -10.97 7.84 0.37
CA ASN A 27 -10.99 7.53 1.80
C ASN A 27 -11.22 6.02 2.05
N GLY A 28 -11.12 5.63 3.31
CA GLY A 28 -11.27 4.23 3.73
C GLY A 28 -12.59 3.58 3.33
N GLN A 29 -13.66 4.37 3.17
CA GLN A 29 -14.97 3.84 2.77
C GLN A 29 -14.91 3.17 1.39
N VAL A 30 -14.14 3.71 0.45
CA VAL A 30 -13.96 3.09 -0.88
C VAL A 30 -13.19 1.78 -0.76
N ALA A 31 -12.16 1.73 0.09
CA ALA A 31 -11.41 0.50 0.32
C ALA A 31 -12.31 -0.60 0.91
N LYS A 32 -13.19 -0.26 1.86
CA LYS A 32 -14.19 -1.18 2.43
C LYS A 32 -15.20 -1.66 1.39
N GLU A 33 -15.72 -0.77 0.55
CA GLU A 33 -16.69 -1.11 -0.49
C GLU A 33 -16.10 -2.05 -1.54
N VAL A 34 -14.83 -1.85 -1.94
CA VAL A 34 -14.18 -2.67 -2.97
C VAL A 34 -13.66 -3.99 -2.41
N LEU A 35 -13.06 -3.99 -1.23
CA LEU A 35 -12.52 -5.20 -0.61
C LEU A 35 -13.60 -6.01 0.11
N CYS A 36 -14.74 -5.41 0.44
CA CYS A 36 -15.95 -6.06 0.95
C CYS A 36 -15.66 -7.07 2.07
N ASP A 37 -15.73 -8.36 1.74
CA ASP A 37 -15.58 -9.54 2.59
C ASP A 37 -14.21 -10.22 2.43
N PHE A 38 -13.23 -9.51 1.86
CA PHE A 38 -11.85 -9.99 1.75
C PHE A 38 -11.27 -10.30 3.14
N LYS A 39 -10.66 -11.48 3.23
CA LYS A 39 -9.97 -11.97 4.43
C LYS A 39 -8.57 -12.44 4.03
N GLY A 40 -7.56 -12.07 4.82
CA GLY A 40 -6.18 -12.47 4.60
C GLY A 40 -5.22 -11.30 4.39
N TYR A 41 -4.19 -11.51 3.57
CA TYR A 41 -3.07 -10.58 3.43
C TYR A 41 -3.30 -9.57 2.30
N LEU A 42 -3.37 -8.28 2.64
CA LEU A 42 -3.46 -7.21 1.66
C LEU A 42 -2.09 -6.54 1.46
N HIS A 43 -1.40 -6.86 0.38
CA HIS A 43 -0.15 -6.18 0.00
C HIS A 43 -0.45 -4.80 -0.60
N CYS A 44 -0.06 -3.73 0.09
CA CYS A 44 -0.46 -2.37 -0.27
C CYS A 44 0.66 -1.34 -0.08
N ASP A 45 0.44 -0.12 -0.58
CA ASP A 45 1.33 1.04 -0.39
C ASP A 45 1.25 1.64 1.03
N MET A 46 0.45 1.03 1.92
CA MET A 46 0.17 1.50 3.28
C MET A 46 -0.48 2.87 3.35
N TRP A 47 -1.26 3.26 2.33
CA TRP A 47 -2.14 4.41 2.43
C TRP A 47 -3.08 4.28 3.64
N SER A 48 -3.28 5.39 4.36
CA SER A 48 -4.00 5.37 5.64
C SER A 48 -5.45 4.89 5.53
N ALA A 49 -6.07 4.98 4.35
CA ALA A 49 -7.41 4.46 4.09
C ALA A 49 -7.55 2.96 4.39
N TYR A 50 -6.50 2.16 4.15
CA TYR A 50 -6.53 0.71 4.39
C TYR A 50 -6.59 0.37 5.88
N ARG A 51 -6.17 1.28 6.77
CA ARG A 51 -6.29 1.09 8.23
C ARG A 51 -7.73 1.15 8.73
N SER A 52 -8.69 1.47 7.86
CA SER A 52 -10.10 1.39 8.22
C SER A 52 -10.68 -0.01 8.08
N LEU A 53 -9.97 -0.93 7.42
CA LEU A 53 -10.37 -2.34 7.28
C LEU A 53 -10.33 -3.05 8.63
N ASP A 54 -11.09 -4.13 8.75
CA ASP A 54 -11.13 -4.94 9.96
C ASP A 54 -9.78 -5.65 10.17
N GLU A 55 -9.13 -5.39 11.30
CA GLU A 55 -7.79 -5.93 11.60
C GLU A 55 -7.80 -7.41 11.97
N ASP A 56 -8.96 -7.95 12.40
CA ASP A 56 -9.13 -9.37 12.68
C ASP A 56 -9.26 -10.20 11.39
N GLU A 57 -9.71 -9.56 10.29
CA GLU A 57 -9.94 -10.21 9.00
C GLU A 57 -8.85 -9.90 7.97
N VAL A 58 -8.26 -8.71 8.01
CA VAL A 58 -7.30 -8.22 7.02
C VAL A 58 -5.96 -7.87 7.65
N THR A 59 -4.92 -8.62 7.28
CA THR A 59 -3.54 -8.29 7.63
C THR A 59 -2.91 -7.43 6.53
N LEU A 60 -2.59 -6.18 6.86
CA LEU A 60 -1.91 -5.27 5.94
C LEU A 60 -0.42 -5.64 5.78
N VAL A 61 0.02 -5.85 4.54
CA VAL A 61 1.42 -6.13 4.19
C VAL A 61 1.98 -4.93 3.41
N GLY A 62 3.00 -4.27 3.96
CA GLY A 62 3.56 -3.06 3.37
C GLY A 62 4.46 -3.35 2.17
N CYS A 63 4.28 -2.59 1.09
CA CYS A 63 5.11 -2.72 -0.10
C CYS A 63 6.51 -2.15 0.08
N TRP A 64 7.53 -3.00 -0.08
CA TRP A 64 8.94 -2.61 0.05
C TRP A 64 9.38 -1.51 -0.92
N ALA A 65 8.80 -1.46 -2.12
CA ALA A 65 9.09 -0.37 -3.07
C ALA A 65 8.63 0.99 -2.52
N HIS A 66 7.48 1.02 -1.82
CA HIS A 66 6.97 2.24 -1.17
C HIS A 66 7.78 2.60 0.07
N VAL A 67 8.19 1.61 0.88
CA VAL A 67 9.09 1.81 2.01
C VAL A 67 10.42 2.42 1.55
N ARG A 68 11.07 1.85 0.53
CA ARG A 68 12.32 2.37 -0.02
C ARG A 68 12.17 3.80 -0.57
N ARG A 69 11.06 4.11 -1.23
CA ARG A 69 10.76 5.47 -1.71
C ARG A 69 10.70 6.46 -0.53
N LYS A 70 10.14 6.06 0.61
CA LYS A 70 10.10 6.92 1.80
C LYS A 70 11.49 7.19 2.38
N PHE A 71 12.37 6.19 2.42
CA PHE A 71 13.77 6.42 2.78
C PHE A 71 14.49 7.35 1.79
N PHE A 72 14.21 7.21 0.49
CA PHE A 72 14.75 8.10 -0.53
C PHE A 72 14.29 9.56 -0.32
N GLU A 73 12.97 9.78 -0.20
CA GLU A 73 12.38 11.10 0.05
C GLU A 73 12.91 11.75 1.33
N ALA A 74 13.15 10.95 2.37
CA ALA A 74 13.67 11.40 3.65
C ALA A 74 15.19 11.59 3.70
N THR A 75 15.93 11.35 2.61
CA THR A 75 17.40 11.48 2.56
C THR A 75 17.79 12.81 1.88
N PRO A 76 18.26 13.83 2.64
CA PRO A 76 18.81 15.05 2.06
C PRO A 76 20.05 14.79 1.19
N LYS A 77 20.36 15.70 0.26
CA LYS A 77 21.55 15.60 -0.61
C LYS A 77 22.87 15.41 0.18
N ASN A 78 22.99 16.10 1.31
CA ASN A 78 24.19 16.07 2.18
C ASN A 78 23.99 15.17 3.41
N ALA A 79 23.12 14.16 3.32
CA ALA A 79 22.84 13.27 4.44
C ALA A 79 24.09 12.50 4.88
N ASP A 80 24.36 12.55 6.18
CA ASP A 80 25.35 11.71 6.84
C ASP A 80 25.04 10.24 6.53
N SER A 81 26.09 9.48 6.22
CA SER A 81 26.10 8.02 6.16
C SER A 81 25.42 7.34 7.36
N ASN A 82 25.49 7.94 8.54
CA ASN A 82 24.86 7.40 9.75
C ASN A 82 23.37 7.70 9.88
N SER A 83 22.80 8.55 9.01
CA SER A 83 21.37 8.87 9.06
C SER A 83 20.50 7.64 8.82
N LEU A 84 19.39 7.56 9.56
CA LEU A 84 18.45 6.42 9.48
C LEU A 84 17.90 6.24 8.06
N ALA A 85 17.61 7.34 7.37
CA ALA A 85 17.11 7.30 5.99
C ALA A 85 18.13 6.69 5.03
N LYS A 86 19.41 7.04 5.16
CA LYS A 86 20.48 6.50 4.30
C LYS A 86 20.79 5.03 4.60
N LYS A 87 20.73 4.62 5.87
CA LYS A 87 20.78 3.21 6.26
C LYS A 87 19.59 2.41 5.70
N GLY A 88 18.39 2.98 5.75
CA GLY A 88 17.18 2.37 5.19
C GLY A 88 17.19 2.26 3.65
N LEU A 89 17.94 3.11 2.95
CA LEU A 89 18.16 3.00 1.51
C LEU A 89 19.12 1.87 1.10
N SER A 90 20.01 1.47 1.99
CA SER A 90 21.04 0.44 1.74
C SER A 90 20.64 -0.97 2.15
N TYR A 91 19.46 -1.14 2.76
CA TYR A 91 18.87 -2.42 3.10
C TYR A 91 18.18 -3.04 1.89
#